data_AF-A0A355D8R2-F1
#
_entry.id   AF-A0A355D8R2-F1
#
_cell.length_a   1.000
_cell.length_b   1.000
_cell.length_c   1.000
_cell.angle_alpha   90.00
_cell.angle_beta   90.00
_cell.angle_gamma   90.00
#
_symmetry.space_group_name_H-M   'P 1'
#
loop_
_entity.id
_entity.type
_entity.pdbx_description
1 polymer ?
#
loop_
_entity_poly.entity_id
_entity_poly.type
_entity_poly.pdbx_seq_one_letter_code
_entity_poly.pdbx_strand_id
1 'polypeptide(L)'
;MKDFVHLHVHTEYSLLDGSGKISKLINRTKELGMKAIAITDHGTMYGAVDFYKEAIENGIKPIIGCEIYVAGKSMYIKEPQKDNDTYHLVLLVKNKVGYENLMKIVSTASIEGFYYKPRVDYEFLKENCEGLIATSACLGGEVQKNLLRDNKEKAKEVALKYKEIFKDDFYLELQYHGISQQLQVNEMLLELSKECDIPLVCTNDTHYINEEDSKSHDVLLCIQTGKTVEDKTRMRYPSNQFYLKSPEEMYETFSYIPEAMENTLKIAERCDFDYKFHESKLPKFPLPEGVDPFEYLRGNCYKGLIERYEVFSALNGVLDEEKVNKIREENEEGKLLCDRFDYS
;
A
#
# COMPACT_ATOMS: atom_id res chain seq x y z
N MET A 1 -14.95 12.79 -24.53
CA MET A 1 -15.05 11.83 -23.42
C MET A 1 -14.50 12.55 -22.21
N LYS A 2 -15.18 12.50 -21.06
CA LYS A 2 -14.67 13.07 -19.81
C LYS A 2 -13.86 11.96 -19.16
N ASP A 3 -12.55 11.95 -19.35
CA ASP A 3 -11.70 10.91 -18.78
C ASP A 3 -11.46 11.20 -17.29
N PHE A 4 -11.45 10.17 -16.45
CA PHE A 4 -11.26 10.27 -15.01
C PHE A 4 -10.57 9.01 -14.47
N VAL A 5 -9.83 9.14 -13.37
CA VAL A 5 -9.21 8.03 -12.66
C VAL A 5 -9.50 8.17 -11.16
N HIS A 6 -10.07 7.13 -10.56
CA HIS A 6 -10.20 7.08 -9.10
C HIS A 6 -8.83 6.83 -8.46
N LEU A 7 -8.38 7.80 -7.66
CA LEU A 7 -7.09 7.79 -6.97
C LEU A 7 -7.18 7.50 -5.46
N HIS A 8 -8.39 7.44 -4.91
CA HIS A 8 -8.67 7.16 -3.50
C HIS A 8 -9.76 6.09 -3.41
N VAL A 9 -9.33 4.84 -3.27
CA VAL A 9 -10.18 3.64 -3.36
C VAL A 9 -9.77 2.62 -2.31
N HIS A 10 -10.73 2.26 -1.47
CA HIS A 10 -10.64 1.20 -0.48
C HIS A 10 -11.21 -0.09 -1.06
N THR A 11 -10.42 -1.16 -0.91
CA THR A 11 -10.79 -2.52 -1.29
C THR A 11 -11.25 -3.30 -0.07
N GLU A 12 -11.56 -4.59 -0.25
CA GLU A 12 -11.81 -5.53 0.84
C GLU A 12 -10.63 -5.70 1.82
N TYR A 13 -9.44 -5.17 1.49
CA TYR A 13 -8.27 -5.17 2.37
C TYR A 13 -8.21 -3.97 3.33
N SER A 14 -9.06 -2.96 3.16
CA SER A 14 -9.42 -2.02 4.24
C SER A 14 -10.33 -2.74 5.24
N LEU A 15 -9.74 -3.63 6.03
CA LEU A 15 -10.47 -4.61 6.83
C LEU A 15 -11.54 -3.96 7.71
N LEU A 16 -12.76 -4.49 7.58
CA LEU A 16 -13.96 -4.04 8.30
C LEU A 16 -14.46 -2.63 7.96
N ASP A 17 -13.99 -2.04 6.85
CA ASP A 17 -14.46 -0.74 6.33
C ASP A 17 -14.76 -0.86 4.82
N GLY A 18 -13.75 -1.14 4.01
CA GLY A 18 -13.91 -1.37 2.59
C GLY A 18 -14.55 -2.72 2.27
N SER A 19 -15.46 -2.73 1.28
CA SER A 19 -16.20 -3.93 0.84
C SER A 19 -16.03 -4.24 -0.65
N GLY A 20 -15.33 -3.37 -1.38
CA GLY A 20 -15.06 -3.55 -2.80
C GLY A 20 -14.07 -4.68 -3.06
N LYS A 21 -14.55 -5.82 -3.56
CA LYS A 21 -13.67 -6.91 -3.99
C LYS A 21 -12.81 -6.48 -5.17
N ILE A 22 -11.52 -6.79 -5.14
CA ILE A 22 -10.55 -6.35 -6.16
C ILE A 22 -11.04 -6.69 -7.58
N SER A 23 -11.36 -7.95 -7.85
CA SER A 23 -11.83 -8.39 -9.17
C SER A 23 -13.09 -7.67 -9.65
N LYS A 24 -14.03 -7.38 -8.74
CA LYS A 24 -15.24 -6.65 -9.11
C LYS A 24 -14.99 -5.15 -9.31
N LEU A 25 -14.10 -4.54 -8.52
CA LEU A 25 -13.69 -3.15 -8.70
C LEU A 25 -13.01 -2.94 -10.05
N ILE A 26 -12.08 -3.83 -10.43
CA ILE A 26 -11.39 -3.76 -11.72
C ILE A 26 -12.38 -3.96 -12.88
N ASN A 27 -13.29 -4.94 -12.78
CA ASN A 27 -14.33 -5.14 -13.79
C ASN A 27 -15.24 -3.90 -13.93
N ARG A 28 -15.69 -3.32 -12.80
CA ARG A 28 -16.51 -2.11 -12.84
C ARG A 28 -15.76 -0.91 -13.42
N THR A 29 -14.47 -0.78 -13.11
CA THR A 29 -13.60 0.26 -13.69
C THR A 29 -13.59 0.19 -15.21
N LYS A 30 -13.46 -1.04 -15.75
CA LYS A 30 -13.49 -1.31 -17.18
C LYS A 30 -14.85 -1.04 -17.81
N GLU A 31 -15.94 -1.43 -17.16
CA GLU A 31 -17.31 -1.15 -17.62
C GLU A 31 -17.58 0.36 -17.72
N LEU A 32 -17.03 1.14 -16.79
CA LEU A 32 -17.12 2.61 -16.76
C LEU A 32 -16.16 3.30 -17.75
N GLY A 33 -15.39 2.54 -18.54
CA GLY A 33 -14.49 3.08 -19.55
C GLY A 33 -13.22 3.73 -19.03
N MET A 34 -12.91 3.58 -17.73
CA MET A 34 -11.67 4.11 -17.14
C MET A 34 -10.48 3.22 -17.50
N LYS A 35 -9.30 3.83 -17.65
CA LYS A 35 -8.06 3.14 -18.06
C LYS A 35 -7.11 2.83 -16.91
N ALA A 36 -7.32 3.45 -15.75
CA ALA A 36 -6.50 3.28 -14.57
C ALA A 36 -7.37 3.39 -13.31
N ILE A 37 -6.88 2.82 -12.21
CA ILE A 37 -7.50 2.94 -10.88
C ILE A 37 -6.43 2.70 -9.81
N ALA A 38 -6.53 3.43 -8.69
CA ALA A 38 -5.65 3.24 -7.55
C ALA A 38 -6.21 2.25 -6.52
N ILE A 39 -5.31 1.71 -5.69
CA ILE A 39 -5.62 1.05 -4.42
C ILE A 39 -4.99 1.88 -3.30
N THR A 40 -5.79 2.32 -2.33
CA THR A 40 -5.33 3.18 -1.23
C THR A 40 -5.95 2.73 0.10
N ASP A 41 -5.80 1.44 0.41
CA ASP A 41 -6.37 0.89 1.64
C ASP A 41 -5.84 1.55 2.91
N HIS A 42 -6.63 1.48 3.99
CA HIS A 42 -6.29 2.10 5.28
C HIS A 42 -5.04 1.49 5.91
N GLY A 43 -3.95 2.24 5.92
CA GLY A 43 -2.71 1.95 6.65
C GLY A 43 -2.04 0.62 6.29
N THR A 44 -2.40 0.00 5.16
CA THR A 44 -1.93 -1.34 4.79
C THR A 44 -1.77 -1.46 3.28
N MET A 45 -0.96 -2.43 2.83
CA MET A 45 -0.75 -2.76 1.41
C MET A 45 -1.09 -4.23 1.12
N TYR A 46 -1.98 -4.83 1.90
CA TYR A 46 -2.24 -6.27 1.86
C TYR A 46 -2.73 -6.74 0.48
N GLY A 47 -3.59 -5.95 -0.17
CA GLY A 47 -4.14 -6.25 -1.49
C GLY A 47 -3.28 -5.81 -2.67
N ALA A 48 -2.12 -5.17 -2.45
CA ALA A 48 -1.39 -4.47 -3.53
C ALA A 48 -0.96 -5.41 -4.67
N VAL A 49 -0.48 -6.61 -4.36
CA VAL A 49 -0.02 -7.58 -5.37
C VAL A 49 -1.18 -8.19 -6.14
N ASP A 50 -2.26 -8.56 -5.44
CA ASP A 50 -3.45 -9.15 -6.06
C ASP A 50 -4.17 -8.11 -6.94
N PHE A 51 -4.25 -6.87 -6.48
CA PHE A 51 -4.75 -5.73 -7.26
C PHE A 51 -3.93 -5.48 -8.52
N TYR A 52 -2.60 -5.46 -8.39
CA TYR A 52 -1.71 -5.25 -9.54
C TYR A 52 -1.94 -6.33 -10.61
N LYS A 53 -1.98 -7.60 -10.23
CA LYS A 53 -2.20 -8.72 -11.16
C LYS A 53 -3.55 -8.61 -11.85
N GLU A 54 -4.62 -8.46 -11.08
CA GLU A 54 -5.99 -8.40 -11.60
C GLU A 54 -6.16 -7.21 -12.57
N ALA A 55 -5.62 -6.04 -12.23
CA ALA A 55 -5.68 -4.86 -13.09
C ALA A 55 -4.97 -5.10 -14.43
N ILE A 56 -3.73 -5.62 -14.40
CA ILE A 56 -2.94 -5.93 -15.60
C ILE A 56 -3.65 -6.97 -16.47
N GLU A 57 -4.17 -8.05 -15.90
CA GLU A 57 -4.92 -9.09 -16.62
C GLU A 57 -6.15 -8.53 -17.34
N ASN A 58 -6.76 -7.48 -16.80
CA ASN A 58 -7.93 -6.84 -17.39
C ASN A 58 -7.62 -5.66 -18.33
N GLY A 59 -6.35 -5.31 -18.51
CA GLY A 59 -5.91 -4.17 -19.32
C GLY A 59 -6.15 -2.81 -18.67
N ILE A 60 -6.22 -2.77 -17.33
CA ILE A 60 -6.35 -1.56 -16.53
C ILE A 60 -4.99 -1.25 -15.90
N LYS A 61 -4.55 0.01 -15.95
CA LYS A 61 -3.30 0.44 -15.31
C LYS A 61 -3.50 0.50 -13.78
N PRO A 62 -2.81 -0.34 -12.99
CA PRO A 62 -2.86 -0.25 -11.53
C PRO A 62 -2.04 0.95 -11.04
N ILE A 63 -2.57 1.67 -10.05
CA ILE A 63 -1.81 2.67 -9.28
C ILE A 63 -1.74 2.17 -7.84
N ILE A 64 -0.55 1.80 -7.38
CA ILE A 64 -0.36 1.33 -6.01
C ILE A 64 -0.29 2.54 -5.07
N GLY A 65 -1.00 2.46 -3.95
CA GLY A 65 -1.01 3.49 -2.93
C GLY A 65 -1.43 2.96 -1.57
N CYS A 66 -1.64 3.88 -0.63
CA CYS A 66 -2.12 3.61 0.73
C CYS A 66 -2.67 4.90 1.33
N GLU A 67 -3.82 4.84 2.00
CA GLU A 67 -4.24 5.93 2.88
C GLU A 67 -3.60 5.69 4.25
N ILE A 68 -2.47 6.35 4.48
CA ILE A 68 -1.70 6.19 5.72
C ILE A 68 -2.28 7.06 6.83
N TYR A 69 -1.92 6.71 8.07
CA TYR A 69 -2.21 7.55 9.21
C TYR A 69 -0.97 8.37 9.62
N VAL A 70 -1.15 9.67 9.84
CA VAL A 70 -0.09 10.60 10.27
C VAL A 70 -0.41 11.11 11.67
N ALA A 71 0.56 10.99 12.58
CA ALA A 71 0.48 11.56 13.91
C ALA A 71 0.83 13.06 13.87
N GLY A 72 0.00 13.90 14.50
CA GLY A 72 0.19 15.36 14.50
C GLY A 72 1.51 15.84 15.11
N LYS A 73 2.14 15.03 15.98
CA LYS A 73 3.41 15.34 16.61
C LYS A 73 4.45 14.23 16.44
N SER A 74 4.20 13.05 16.98
CA SER A 74 5.14 11.92 16.90
C SER A 74 4.43 10.59 16.94
N MET A 75 4.91 9.64 16.12
CA MET A 75 4.39 8.28 16.07
C MET A 75 4.71 7.46 17.34
N TYR A 76 5.70 7.88 18.13
CA TYR A 76 6.09 7.20 19.37
C TYR A 76 5.24 7.55 20.59
N ILE A 77 4.39 8.58 20.51
CA ILE A 77 3.47 8.96 21.59
C ILE A 77 2.24 8.04 21.52
N LYS A 78 2.13 7.15 22.53
CA LYS A 78 1.09 6.10 22.65
C LYS A 78 0.12 6.37 23.81
N GLU A 79 -0.13 7.64 24.09
CA GLU A 79 -1.07 8.10 25.11
C GLU A 79 -1.96 9.21 24.54
N PRO A 80 -3.18 9.40 25.10
CA PRO A 80 -4.07 10.46 24.64
C PRO A 80 -3.45 11.83 24.88
N GLN A 81 -3.11 12.54 23.80
CA GLN A 81 -2.58 13.89 23.85
C GLN A 81 -3.30 14.78 22.83
N LYS A 82 -3.78 15.94 23.30
CA LYS A 82 -4.63 16.87 22.52
C LYS A 82 -4.04 17.28 21.17
N ASP A 83 -2.71 17.35 21.08
CA ASP A 83 -2.00 17.83 19.89
C ASP A 83 -1.32 16.69 19.10
N ASN A 84 -1.56 15.42 19.47
CA ASN A 84 -1.07 14.24 18.74
C ASN A 84 -2.22 13.43 18.14
N ASP A 85 -3.22 14.15 17.60
CA ASP A 85 -4.30 13.61 16.79
C ASP A 85 -3.74 12.76 15.65
N THR A 86 -4.57 11.86 15.14
CA THR A 86 -4.26 11.03 13.98
C THR A 86 -5.04 11.55 12.78
N TYR A 87 -4.38 11.70 11.65
CA TYR A 87 -4.93 12.23 10.41
C TYR A 87 -4.69 11.27 9.25
N HIS A 88 -5.49 11.40 8.20
CA HIS A 88 -5.30 10.62 6.97
C HIS A 88 -4.40 11.37 5.99
N LEU A 89 -3.64 10.62 5.20
CA LEU A 89 -2.89 11.12 4.05
C LEU A 89 -2.82 10.02 3.00
N VAL A 90 -3.21 10.31 1.77
CA VAL A 90 -3.10 9.33 0.69
C VAL A 90 -1.74 9.46 0.04
N LEU A 91 -1.07 8.33 -0.14
CA LEU A 91 0.20 8.23 -0.86
C LEU A 91 0.04 7.31 -2.07
N LEU A 92 0.56 7.74 -3.21
CA LEU A 92 0.55 7.01 -4.48
C LEU A 92 1.98 6.80 -4.97
N VAL A 93 2.27 5.60 -5.45
CA VAL A 93 3.59 5.20 -5.95
C VAL A 93 3.81 5.76 -7.35
N LYS A 94 4.85 6.59 -7.52
CA LYS A 94 5.27 7.06 -8.85
C LYS A 94 6.14 6.05 -9.59
N ASN A 95 7.01 5.36 -8.86
CA ASN A 95 8.07 4.54 -9.42
C ASN A 95 8.58 3.52 -8.39
N LYS A 96 9.63 2.76 -8.75
CA LYS A 96 10.22 1.74 -7.87
C LYS A 96 10.69 2.29 -6.51
N VAL A 97 11.31 3.47 -6.47
CA VAL A 97 11.75 4.10 -5.22
C VAL A 97 10.55 4.43 -4.34
N GLY A 98 9.48 4.97 -4.93
CA GLY A 98 8.22 5.19 -4.24
C GLY A 98 7.63 3.91 -3.65
N TYR A 99 7.67 2.80 -4.40
CA TYR A 99 7.17 1.52 -3.92
C TYR A 99 7.95 1.03 -2.68
N GLU A 100 9.29 1.12 -2.73
CA GLU A 100 10.16 0.77 -1.59
C GLU A 100 9.91 1.66 -0.38
N ASN A 101 9.76 2.97 -0.60
CA ASN A 101 9.45 3.94 0.43
C ASN A 101 8.06 3.72 1.05
N LEU A 102 7.03 3.45 0.25
CA LEU A 102 5.69 3.17 0.76
C LEU A 102 5.66 1.89 1.60
N MET A 103 6.34 0.83 1.16
CA MET A 103 6.50 -0.40 1.94
C MET A 103 7.17 -0.11 3.28
N LYS A 104 8.24 0.71 3.30
CA LYS A 104 8.94 1.11 4.52
C LYS A 104 8.03 1.92 5.46
N ILE A 105 7.31 2.91 4.93
CA ILE A 105 6.34 3.72 5.68
C ILE A 105 5.29 2.83 6.35
N VAL A 106 4.63 1.96 5.59
CA VAL A 106 3.55 1.09 6.11
C VAL A 106 4.09 0.07 7.13
N SER A 107 5.29 -0.46 6.89
CA SER A 107 5.95 -1.40 7.81
C SER A 107 6.33 -0.72 9.13
N THR A 108 6.99 0.45 9.09
CA THR A 108 7.38 1.20 10.29
C THR A 108 6.15 1.70 11.05
N ALA A 109 5.11 2.16 10.35
CA ALA A 109 3.84 2.55 10.97
C ALA A 109 3.25 1.42 11.83
N SER A 110 3.36 0.18 11.34
CA SER A 110 2.83 -1.01 12.01
C SER A 110 3.72 -1.53 13.14
N ILE A 111 5.04 -1.50 12.96
CA ILE A 111 6.00 -2.06 13.93
C ILE A 111 6.28 -1.08 15.08
N GLU A 112 6.48 0.19 14.76
CA GLU A 112 6.95 1.19 15.71
C GLU A 112 5.83 2.15 16.13
N GLY A 113 5.13 2.71 15.15
CA GLY A 113 4.16 3.79 15.32
C GLY A 113 2.74 3.37 15.71
N PHE A 114 2.50 2.06 15.88
CA PHE A 114 1.17 1.55 16.20
C PHE A 114 0.71 2.01 17.58
N TYR A 115 -0.47 2.65 17.61
CA TYR A 115 -1.22 2.97 18.82
C TYR A 115 -2.62 2.34 18.76
N TYR A 116 -3.60 3.04 18.17
CA TYR A 116 -4.88 2.45 17.73
C TYR A 116 -4.90 2.15 16.23
N LYS A 117 -4.06 2.87 15.49
CA LYS A 117 -3.82 2.74 14.05
C LYS A 117 -2.31 2.72 13.82
N PRO A 118 -1.81 2.13 12.72
CA PRO A 118 -0.41 2.20 12.33
C PRO A 118 -0.11 3.61 11.80
N ARG A 119 0.70 4.40 12.52
CA ARG A 119 0.93 5.82 12.18
C ARG A 119 2.41 6.10 11.93
N VAL A 120 2.71 7.02 11.03
CA VAL A 120 4.02 7.68 10.94
C VAL A 120 3.92 9.15 11.36
N ASP A 121 5.05 9.83 11.46
CA ASP A 121 5.08 11.28 11.67
C ASP A 121 5.78 12.01 10.52
N TYR A 122 5.75 13.33 10.59
CA TYR A 122 6.28 14.23 9.57
C TYR A 122 7.76 14.04 9.27
N GLU A 123 8.58 13.80 10.30
CA GLU A 123 10.03 13.64 10.12
C GLU A 123 10.31 12.34 9.36
N PHE A 124 9.62 11.26 9.73
CA PHE A 124 9.74 9.99 9.01
C PHE A 124 9.26 10.11 7.55
N LEU A 125 8.17 10.84 7.30
CA LEU A 125 7.70 11.10 5.94
C LEU A 125 8.71 11.89 5.12
N LYS A 126 9.33 12.93 5.71
CA LYS A 126 10.35 13.75 5.04
C LYS A 126 11.52 12.91 4.55
N GLU A 127 11.95 11.93 5.34
CA GLU A 127 13.05 11.02 5.00
C GLU A 127 12.69 9.96 3.95
N ASN A 128 11.40 9.66 3.75
CA ASN A 128 10.92 8.54 2.93
C ASN A 128 9.87 8.97 1.90
N CYS A 129 9.88 10.23 1.45
CA CYS A 129 8.89 10.78 0.51
C CYS A 129 9.25 10.60 -0.97
N GLU A 130 10.49 10.24 -1.29
CA GLU A 130 10.97 10.17 -2.67
C GLU A 130 10.15 9.15 -3.49
N GLY A 131 9.73 9.56 -4.69
CA GLY A 131 8.95 8.70 -5.59
C GLY A 131 7.48 8.55 -5.20
N LEU A 132 6.96 9.35 -4.27
CA LEU A 132 5.56 9.35 -3.86
C LEU A 132 4.82 10.62 -4.29
N ILE A 133 3.55 10.47 -4.64
CA ILE A 133 2.56 11.56 -4.72
C ILE A 133 1.69 11.52 -3.49
N ALA A 134 1.43 12.67 -2.89
CA ALA A 134 0.59 12.81 -1.72
C ALA A 134 -0.64 13.67 -2.02
N THR A 135 -1.80 13.28 -1.50
CA THR A 135 -3.01 14.09 -1.55
C THR A 135 -3.54 14.28 -0.14
N SER A 136 -4.19 15.42 0.13
CA SER A 136 -4.60 15.79 1.49
C SER A 136 -5.70 14.90 2.09
N ALA A 137 -6.18 13.86 1.39
CA ALA A 137 -7.16 12.87 1.84
C ALA A 137 -8.60 13.41 2.04
N CYS A 138 -9.40 12.69 2.83
CA CYS A 138 -10.79 13.01 3.11
C CYS A 138 -10.93 14.09 4.22
N LEU A 139 -12.12 14.22 4.82
CA LEU A 139 -12.33 15.09 6.00
C LEU A 139 -11.48 14.69 7.22
N GLY A 140 -10.95 13.46 7.24
CA GLY A 140 -9.97 12.98 8.23
C GLY A 140 -8.54 13.50 8.00
N GLY A 141 -8.26 14.12 6.87
CA GLY A 141 -6.98 14.75 6.56
C GLY A 141 -6.69 15.97 7.43
N GLU A 142 -5.41 16.24 7.71
CA GLU A 142 -5.04 17.28 8.66
C GLU A 142 -5.40 18.69 8.17
N VAL A 143 -5.26 18.95 6.86
CA VAL A 143 -5.64 20.24 6.26
C VAL A 143 -7.14 20.46 6.43
N GLN A 144 -7.96 19.50 6.00
CA GLN A 144 -9.41 19.52 6.01
C GLN A 144 -9.95 19.62 7.44
N LYS A 145 -9.37 18.87 8.38
CA LYS A 145 -9.78 18.91 9.79
C LYS A 145 -9.49 20.25 10.45
N ASN A 146 -8.42 20.95 10.08
CA ASN A 146 -8.17 22.32 10.53
C ASN A 146 -9.14 23.32 9.88
N LEU A 147 -9.45 23.16 8.59
CA LEU A 147 -10.45 23.95 7.89
C LEU A 147 -11.85 23.80 8.50
N LEU A 148 -12.28 22.58 8.85
CA LEU A 148 -13.54 22.32 9.55
C LEU A 148 -13.63 22.97 10.93
N ARG A 149 -12.48 23.22 11.57
CA ARG A 149 -12.38 23.90 12.87
C ARG A 149 -12.22 25.42 12.70
N ASP A 150 -12.45 25.95 11.50
CA ASP A 150 -12.25 27.35 11.10
C ASP A 150 -10.83 27.88 11.37
N ASN A 151 -9.84 26.98 11.45
CA ASN A 151 -8.44 27.32 11.71
C ASN A 151 -7.64 27.42 10.39
N LYS A 152 -7.98 28.42 9.58
CA LYS A 152 -7.39 28.63 8.25
C LYS A 152 -5.86 28.76 8.27
N GLU A 153 -5.32 29.50 9.24
CA GLU A 153 -3.87 29.67 9.38
C GLU A 153 -3.16 28.34 9.62
N LYS A 154 -3.71 27.49 10.50
CA LYS A 154 -3.11 26.17 10.75
C LYS A 154 -3.26 25.24 9.54
N ALA A 155 -4.40 25.26 8.86
CA ALA A 155 -4.59 24.49 7.62
C ALA A 155 -3.54 24.89 6.56
N LYS A 156 -3.25 26.19 6.45
CA LYS A 156 -2.20 26.72 5.56
C LYS A 156 -0.81 26.27 5.97
N GLU A 157 -0.47 26.36 7.25
CA GLU A 157 0.81 25.87 7.78
C GLU A 157 1.01 24.39 7.43
N VAL A 158 -0.02 23.56 7.64
CA VAL A 158 0.02 22.12 7.35
C VAL A 158 0.13 21.85 5.85
N ALA A 159 -0.63 22.55 5.02
CA ALA A 159 -0.55 22.38 3.57
C ALA A 159 0.83 22.75 3.02
N LEU A 160 1.43 23.84 3.52
CA LEU A 160 2.80 24.23 3.17
C LEU A 160 3.84 23.23 3.69
N LYS A 161 3.61 22.63 4.87
CA LYS A 161 4.48 21.58 5.40
C LYS A 161 4.47 20.33 4.51
N TYR A 162 3.30 19.88 4.07
CA TYR A 162 3.21 18.78 3.10
C TYR A 162 3.80 19.16 1.74
N LYS A 163 3.59 20.40 1.26
CA LYS A 163 4.27 20.92 0.07
C LYS A 163 5.79 20.95 0.23
N GLU A 164 6.34 21.23 1.42
CA GLU A 164 7.78 21.16 1.66
C GLU A 164 8.31 19.72 1.54
N ILE A 165 7.56 18.76 2.10
CA ILE A 165 7.92 17.34 2.09
C ILE A 165 7.87 16.76 0.67
N PHE A 166 6.73 16.90 -0.01
CA PHE A 166 6.48 16.26 -1.30
C PHE A 166 6.72 17.17 -2.51
N LYS A 167 7.01 18.46 -2.30
CA LYS A 167 7.28 19.44 -3.37
C LYS A 167 6.11 19.51 -4.37
N ASP A 168 6.40 19.32 -5.65
CA ASP A 168 5.43 19.33 -6.76
C ASP A 168 4.57 18.03 -6.83
N ASP A 169 4.76 17.13 -5.86
CA ASP A 169 4.00 15.89 -5.71
C ASP A 169 2.93 15.97 -4.62
N PHE A 170 2.62 17.16 -4.08
CA PHE A 170 1.50 17.36 -3.15
C PHE A 170 0.28 18.01 -3.82
N TYR A 171 -0.91 17.47 -3.55
CA TYR A 171 -2.19 17.98 -4.04
C TYR A 171 -3.19 18.19 -2.91
N LEU A 172 -4.01 19.24 -3.01
CA LEU A 172 -5.19 19.42 -2.17
C LEU A 172 -6.36 18.63 -2.74
N GLU A 173 -6.94 17.77 -1.93
CA GLU A 173 -7.94 16.79 -2.35
C GLU A 173 -9.37 17.28 -2.09
N LEU A 174 -10.16 17.33 -3.15
CA LEU A 174 -11.57 17.69 -3.16
C LEU A 174 -12.42 16.43 -3.21
N GLN A 175 -13.44 16.37 -2.36
CA GLN A 175 -14.40 15.27 -2.31
C GLN A 175 -15.79 15.83 -2.07
N TYR A 176 -16.82 15.17 -2.64
CA TYR A 176 -18.20 15.55 -2.35
C TYR A 176 -19.16 14.36 -2.41
N HIS A 177 -19.77 14.08 -1.26
CA HIS A 177 -20.65 12.94 -1.03
C HIS A 177 -22.06 13.41 -0.63
N GLY A 178 -22.44 14.65 -0.94
CA GLY A 178 -23.70 15.24 -0.46
C GLY A 178 -23.63 15.77 0.98
N ILE A 179 -22.42 15.94 1.53
CA ILE A 179 -22.18 16.39 2.92
C ILE A 179 -21.91 17.90 2.91
N SER A 180 -22.65 18.67 3.72
CA SER A 180 -22.51 20.14 3.76
C SER A 180 -21.13 20.60 4.21
N GLN A 181 -20.51 19.89 5.15
CA GLN A 181 -19.14 20.16 5.59
C GLN A 181 -18.12 20.07 4.45
N GLN A 182 -18.34 19.17 3.47
CA GLN A 182 -17.44 19.05 2.32
C GLN A 182 -17.55 20.25 1.37
N LEU A 183 -18.73 20.85 1.20
CA LEU A 183 -18.86 22.09 0.42
C LEU A 183 -18.06 23.22 1.04
N GLN A 184 -18.22 23.41 2.36
CA GLN A 184 -17.49 24.45 3.10
C GLN A 184 -15.97 24.24 3.00
N VAL A 185 -15.50 23.00 3.18
CA VAL A 185 -14.07 22.66 3.06
C VAL A 185 -13.58 22.84 1.63
N ASN A 186 -14.33 22.41 0.61
CA ASN A 186 -13.94 22.55 -0.79
C ASN A 186 -13.79 24.03 -1.20
N GLU A 187 -14.68 24.92 -0.75
CA GLU A 187 -14.55 26.36 -0.97
C GLU A 187 -13.24 26.90 -0.36
N MET A 188 -12.94 26.51 0.87
CA MET A 188 -11.69 26.92 1.53
C MET A 188 -10.44 26.30 0.89
N LEU A 189 -10.52 25.07 0.37
CA LEU A 189 -9.42 24.43 -0.36
C LEU A 189 -9.13 25.14 -1.69
N LEU A 190 -10.16 25.67 -2.38
CA LEU A 190 -9.98 26.48 -3.59
C LEU A 190 -9.23 27.79 -3.28
N GLU A 191 -9.56 28.45 -2.16
CA GLU A 191 -8.82 29.62 -1.67
C GLU A 191 -7.37 29.25 -1.34
N LEU A 192 -7.18 28.19 -0.57
CA LEU A 192 -5.88 27.74 -0.08
C LEU A 192 -4.95 27.29 -1.22
N SER A 193 -5.50 26.60 -2.23
CA SER A 193 -4.79 26.18 -3.44
C SER A 193 -4.15 27.39 -4.14
N LYS A 194 -4.91 28.48 -4.33
CA LYS A 194 -4.40 29.71 -4.96
C LYS A 194 -3.36 30.42 -4.10
N GLU A 195 -3.60 30.47 -2.78
CA GLU A 195 -2.71 31.16 -1.85
C GLU A 195 -1.36 30.46 -1.68
N CYS A 196 -1.37 29.12 -1.67
CA CYS A 196 -0.18 28.30 -1.44
C CYS A 196 0.47 27.79 -2.73
N ASP A 197 -0.17 28.02 -3.88
CA ASP A 197 0.23 27.46 -5.18
C ASP A 197 0.30 25.92 -5.13
N ILE A 198 -0.75 25.28 -4.60
CA ILE A 198 -0.84 23.81 -4.51
C ILE A 198 -1.96 23.34 -5.45
N PRO A 199 -1.67 22.40 -6.38
CA PRO A 199 -2.68 21.93 -7.32
C PRO A 199 -3.80 21.15 -6.62
N LEU A 200 -4.98 21.16 -7.22
CA LEU A 200 -6.14 20.43 -6.72
C LEU A 200 -6.30 19.09 -7.42
N VAL A 201 -6.87 18.11 -6.73
CA VAL A 201 -7.27 16.82 -7.31
C VAL A 201 -8.62 16.44 -6.73
N CYS A 202 -9.52 15.87 -7.53
CA CYS A 202 -10.80 15.37 -7.03
C CYS A 202 -10.81 13.84 -6.97
N THR A 203 -11.40 13.30 -5.91
CA THR A 203 -11.55 11.86 -5.67
C THR A 203 -12.94 11.59 -5.05
N ASN A 204 -13.25 10.31 -4.78
CA ASN A 204 -14.55 9.92 -4.22
C ASN A 204 -14.46 8.92 -3.06
N ASP A 205 -13.28 8.75 -2.45
CA ASP A 205 -13.09 7.94 -1.23
C ASP A 205 -13.88 6.61 -1.24
N THR A 206 -13.66 5.81 -2.29
CA THR A 206 -14.57 4.71 -2.65
C THR A 206 -14.44 3.55 -1.67
N HIS A 207 -15.55 3.11 -1.07
CA HIS A 207 -15.60 2.00 -0.10
C HIS A 207 -16.42 0.79 -0.58
N TYR A 208 -17.22 0.96 -1.63
CA TYR A 208 -18.03 -0.08 -2.25
C TYR A 208 -18.16 0.15 -3.76
N ILE A 209 -18.71 -0.82 -4.50
CA ILE A 209 -18.63 -0.81 -5.97
C ILE A 209 -19.78 -0.01 -6.57
N ASN A 210 -21.03 -0.32 -6.18
CA ASN A 210 -22.23 0.34 -6.71
C ASN A 210 -22.98 1.10 -5.60
N GLU A 211 -23.78 2.10 -5.96
CA GLU A 211 -24.52 2.92 -4.99
C GLU A 211 -25.42 2.08 -4.06
N GLU A 212 -26.06 1.03 -4.60
CA GLU A 212 -26.91 0.10 -3.86
C GLU A 212 -26.16 -0.72 -2.79
N ASP A 213 -24.84 -0.88 -2.93
CA ASP A 213 -23.99 -1.62 -1.98
C ASP A 213 -23.83 -0.87 -0.65
N SER A 214 -24.23 0.41 -0.59
CA SER A 214 -24.24 1.23 0.62
C SER A 214 -24.98 0.58 1.80
N LYS A 215 -26.03 -0.22 1.54
CA LYS A 215 -26.75 -0.97 2.58
C LYS A 215 -25.92 -2.11 3.15
N SER A 216 -25.22 -2.85 2.29
CA SER A 216 -24.33 -3.94 2.72
C SER A 216 -23.11 -3.39 3.47
N HIS A 217 -22.60 -2.24 3.03
CA HIS A 217 -21.55 -1.51 3.72
C HIS A 217 -21.98 -1.04 5.14
N ASP A 218 -23.19 -0.49 5.31
CA ASP A 218 -23.71 -0.13 6.65
C ASP A 218 -23.73 -1.34 7.61
N VAL A 219 -24.07 -2.54 7.10
CA VAL A 219 -24.00 -3.78 7.89
C VAL A 219 -22.56 -4.16 8.24
N LEU A 220 -21.60 -3.97 7.33
CA LEU A 220 -20.18 -4.20 7.60
C LEU A 220 -19.67 -3.33 8.75
N LEU A 221 -20.04 -2.04 8.78
CA LEU A 221 -19.69 -1.12 9.87
C LEU A 221 -20.33 -1.54 11.20
N CYS A 222 -21.55 -2.09 11.16
CA CYS A 222 -22.19 -2.67 12.35
C CYS A 222 -21.36 -3.84 12.91
N ILE A 223 -20.85 -4.72 12.04
CA ILE A 223 -19.98 -5.84 12.43
C ILE A 223 -18.67 -5.31 13.03
N GLN A 224 -18.04 -4.32 12.40
CA GLN A 224 -16.81 -3.68 12.88
C GLN A 224 -16.97 -3.11 14.30
N THR A 225 -18.09 -2.45 14.56
CA THR A 225 -18.34 -1.71 15.81
C THR A 225 -19.09 -2.50 16.87
N GLY A 226 -19.46 -3.75 16.59
CA GLY A 226 -20.23 -4.59 17.51
C GLY A 226 -21.63 -4.02 17.79
N LYS A 227 -22.25 -3.37 16.81
CA LYS A 227 -23.56 -2.73 16.89
C LYS A 227 -24.60 -3.43 16.00
N THR A 228 -25.88 -3.14 16.22
CA THR A 228 -26.97 -3.60 15.34
C THR A 228 -27.42 -2.47 14.42
N VAL A 229 -28.03 -2.79 13.28
CA VAL A 229 -28.60 -1.81 12.33
C VAL A 229 -29.68 -0.93 12.96
N GLU A 230 -30.33 -1.41 14.03
CA GLU A 230 -31.36 -0.70 14.79
C GLU A 230 -30.77 0.31 15.79
N ASP A 231 -29.49 0.18 16.15
CA ASP A 231 -28.83 1.12 17.05
C ASP A 231 -28.67 2.48 16.36
N LYS A 232 -29.31 3.50 16.94
CA LYS A 232 -29.30 4.89 16.45
C LYS A 232 -27.95 5.59 16.68
N THR A 233 -27.11 5.05 17.55
CA THR A 233 -25.77 5.58 17.89
C THR A 233 -24.64 4.88 17.14
N ARG A 234 -24.97 3.89 16.28
CA ARG A 234 -23.97 3.16 15.50
C ARG A 234 -23.21 4.09 14.55
N MET A 235 -21.99 3.68 14.21
CA MET A 235 -21.24 4.27 13.12
C MET A 235 -21.94 3.94 11.80
N ARG A 236 -22.17 4.96 10.97
CA ARG A 236 -22.67 4.84 9.61
C ARG A 236 -22.16 6.00 8.79
N TYR A 237 -22.00 5.78 7.50
CA TYR A 237 -21.62 6.86 6.60
C TYR A 237 -22.83 7.80 6.41
N PRO A 238 -22.60 9.12 6.28
CA PRO A 238 -23.67 10.12 6.26
C PRO A 238 -24.47 10.12 4.94
N SER A 239 -23.97 9.46 3.90
CA SER A 239 -24.63 9.30 2.60
C SER A 239 -24.26 7.97 1.94
N ASN A 240 -24.86 7.69 0.80
CA ASN A 240 -24.66 6.49 -0.03
C ASN A 240 -23.69 6.74 -1.22
N GLN A 241 -22.88 7.79 -1.17
CA GLN A 241 -22.14 8.29 -2.33
C GLN A 241 -20.68 7.79 -2.42
N PHE A 242 -20.29 6.83 -1.59
CA PHE A 242 -18.91 6.31 -1.47
C PHE A 242 -18.67 5.09 -2.36
N TYR A 243 -19.30 5.08 -3.54
CA TYR A 243 -19.14 4.02 -4.55
C TYR A 243 -18.23 4.44 -5.69
N LEU A 244 -17.90 3.50 -6.58
CA LEU A 244 -17.10 3.78 -7.77
C LEU A 244 -17.94 4.52 -8.83
N LYS A 245 -18.00 5.85 -8.69
CA LYS A 245 -18.73 6.74 -9.61
C LYS A 245 -18.15 6.69 -11.04
N SER A 246 -19.02 6.86 -12.03
CA SER A 246 -18.63 7.07 -13.42
C SER A 246 -17.88 8.39 -13.62
N PRO A 247 -17.06 8.51 -14.68
CA PRO A 247 -16.44 9.78 -15.05
C PRO A 247 -17.45 10.91 -15.28
N GLU A 248 -18.65 10.59 -15.77
CA GLU A 248 -19.76 11.54 -15.96
C GLU A 248 -20.25 12.11 -14.63
N GLU A 249 -20.53 11.26 -13.64
CA GLU A 249 -20.97 11.67 -12.29
C GLU A 249 -19.91 12.52 -11.58
N MET A 250 -18.63 12.12 -11.72
CA MET A 250 -17.51 12.88 -11.17
C MET A 250 -17.40 14.26 -11.83
N TYR A 251 -17.54 14.32 -13.16
CA TYR A 251 -17.56 15.61 -13.84
C TYR A 251 -18.75 16.47 -13.44
N GLU A 252 -19.96 15.92 -13.33
CA GLU A 252 -21.12 16.68 -12.89
C GLU A 252 -20.91 17.29 -11.51
N THR A 253 -20.24 16.54 -10.62
CA THR A 253 -19.89 17.01 -9.28
C THR A 253 -18.85 18.12 -9.30
N PHE A 254 -17.81 18.01 -10.14
CA PHE A 254 -16.64 18.88 -10.14
C PHE A 254 -16.51 19.77 -11.38
N SER A 255 -17.59 20.00 -12.13
CA SER A 255 -17.55 20.74 -13.41
C SER A 255 -17.09 22.18 -13.26
N TYR A 256 -17.19 22.75 -12.06
CA TYR A 256 -16.71 24.09 -11.73
C TYR A 256 -15.19 24.18 -11.58
N ILE A 257 -14.49 23.04 -11.51
CA ILE A 257 -13.03 22.96 -11.40
C ILE A 257 -12.45 21.83 -12.29
N PRO A 258 -12.51 21.95 -13.63
CA PRO A 258 -12.04 20.90 -14.54
C PRO A 258 -10.58 20.48 -14.34
N GLU A 259 -9.74 21.41 -13.88
CA GLU A 259 -8.32 21.15 -13.57
C GLU A 259 -8.15 20.01 -12.55
N ALA A 260 -9.03 19.90 -11.55
CA ALA A 260 -8.94 18.85 -10.53
C ALA A 260 -9.19 17.45 -11.15
N MET A 261 -10.07 17.37 -12.15
CA MET A 261 -10.32 16.16 -12.93
C MET A 261 -9.11 15.83 -13.81
N GLU A 262 -8.56 16.81 -14.53
CA GLU A 262 -7.36 16.64 -15.36
C GLU A 262 -6.15 16.18 -14.55
N ASN A 263 -5.99 16.69 -13.32
CA ASN A 263 -4.91 16.30 -12.43
C ASN A 263 -5.00 14.82 -12.03
N THR A 264 -6.20 14.20 -12.03
CA THR A 264 -6.31 12.74 -11.83
C THR A 264 -5.58 11.95 -12.92
N LEU A 265 -5.70 12.40 -14.17
CA LEU A 265 -5.06 11.78 -15.33
C LEU A 265 -3.55 12.03 -15.33
N LYS A 266 -3.12 13.27 -15.00
CA LYS A 266 -1.68 13.61 -14.88
C LYS A 266 -1.01 12.79 -13.79
N ILE A 267 -1.66 12.60 -12.64
CA ILE A 267 -1.15 11.74 -11.56
C ILE A 267 -1.05 10.30 -12.06
N ALA A 268 -2.12 9.77 -12.68
CA ALA A 268 -2.13 8.43 -13.23
C ALA A 268 -1.02 8.21 -14.28
N GLU A 269 -0.70 9.20 -15.10
CA GLU A 269 0.40 9.16 -16.06
C GLU A 269 1.77 9.10 -15.36
N ARG A 270 1.98 9.92 -14.32
CA ARG A 270 3.22 9.97 -13.52
C ARG A 270 3.47 8.71 -12.69
N CYS A 271 2.42 7.94 -12.38
CA CYS A 271 2.51 6.65 -11.70
C CYS A 271 2.95 5.55 -12.67
N ASP A 272 4.26 5.34 -12.81
CA ASP A 272 4.89 4.38 -13.71
C ASP A 272 5.74 3.37 -12.91
N PHE A 273 5.05 2.51 -12.16
CA PHE A 273 5.67 1.42 -11.42
C PHE A 273 5.33 0.08 -12.06
N ASP A 274 6.36 -0.67 -12.46
CA ASP A 274 6.24 -2.02 -12.98
C ASP A 274 6.69 -3.05 -11.92
N TYR A 275 5.77 -3.91 -11.50
CA TYR A 275 6.05 -4.99 -10.56
C TYR A 275 6.69 -6.19 -11.28
N LYS A 276 7.96 -6.46 -10.95
CA LYS A 276 8.66 -7.63 -11.51
C LYS A 276 8.33 -8.91 -10.76
N PHE A 277 7.60 -9.79 -11.43
CA PHE A 277 7.34 -11.15 -10.95
C PHE A 277 8.50 -12.09 -11.29
N HIS A 278 8.62 -13.18 -10.53
CA HIS A 278 9.55 -14.28 -10.77
C HIS A 278 11.06 -13.94 -10.63
N GLU A 279 11.42 -12.82 -10.00
CA GLU A 279 12.80 -12.58 -9.57
C GLU A 279 13.13 -13.38 -8.31
N SER A 280 14.14 -14.27 -8.39
CA SER A 280 14.63 -15.03 -7.24
C SER A 280 15.28 -14.09 -6.22
N LYS A 281 14.80 -14.14 -4.98
CA LYS A 281 15.36 -13.39 -3.83
C LYS A 281 16.03 -14.32 -2.81
N LEU A 282 16.59 -15.44 -3.27
CA LEU A 282 17.27 -16.39 -2.39
C LEU A 282 18.43 -15.70 -1.66
N PRO A 283 18.49 -15.78 -0.32
CA PRO A 283 19.62 -15.26 0.43
C PRO A 283 20.93 -15.92 -0.02
N LYS A 284 22.00 -15.13 -0.07
CA LYS A 284 23.35 -15.68 -0.27
C LYS A 284 23.84 -16.30 1.03
N PHE A 285 24.15 -17.60 1.02
CA PHE A 285 24.78 -18.25 2.16
C PHE A 285 26.20 -17.70 2.36
N PRO A 286 26.61 -17.35 3.59
CA PRO A 286 27.93 -16.79 3.85
C PRO A 286 29.00 -17.86 3.65
N LEU A 287 29.74 -17.76 2.54
CA LEU A 287 30.84 -18.65 2.21
C LEU A 287 32.18 -17.91 2.34
N PRO A 288 33.28 -18.61 2.65
CA PRO A 288 34.61 -18.05 2.52
C PRO A 288 34.86 -17.54 1.09
N GLU A 289 35.71 -16.52 0.96
CA GLU A 289 36.00 -15.91 -0.34
C GLU A 289 36.54 -16.94 -1.35
N GLY A 290 36.00 -16.92 -2.57
CA GLY A 290 36.40 -17.84 -3.64
C GLY A 290 35.82 -19.25 -3.55
N VAL A 291 35.03 -19.58 -2.52
CA VAL A 291 34.38 -20.89 -2.40
C VAL A 291 33.08 -20.90 -3.20
N ASP A 292 32.95 -21.89 -4.08
CA ASP A 292 31.73 -22.13 -4.84
C ASP A 292 30.61 -22.72 -3.93
N PRO A 293 29.37 -22.21 -3.97
CA PRO A 293 28.27 -22.72 -3.15
C PRO A 293 27.92 -24.18 -3.37
N PHE A 294 28.03 -24.66 -4.61
CA PHE A 294 27.73 -26.05 -4.94
C PHE A 294 28.82 -26.96 -4.36
N GLU A 295 30.10 -26.61 -4.53
CA GLU A 295 31.21 -27.36 -3.94
C GLU A 295 31.18 -27.35 -2.41
N TYR A 296 30.81 -26.23 -1.78
CA TYR A 296 30.65 -26.17 -0.34
C TYR A 296 29.52 -27.08 0.17
N LEU A 297 28.36 -27.04 -0.50
CA LEU A 297 27.24 -27.92 -0.19
C LEU A 297 27.64 -29.39 -0.37
N ARG A 298 28.28 -29.72 -1.50
CA ARG A 298 28.78 -31.06 -1.81
C ARG A 298 29.74 -31.56 -0.74
N GLY A 299 30.72 -30.75 -0.35
CA GLY A 299 31.65 -31.07 0.73
C GLY A 299 30.96 -31.34 2.06
N ASN A 300 29.95 -30.55 2.43
CA ASN A 300 29.16 -30.79 3.65
C ASN A 300 28.33 -32.08 3.56
N CYS A 301 27.79 -32.40 2.39
CA CYS A 301 27.10 -33.65 2.14
C CYS A 301 28.03 -34.86 2.35
N TYR A 302 29.25 -34.82 1.82
CA TYR A 302 30.23 -35.88 2.04
C TYR A 302 30.72 -35.96 3.49
N LYS A 303 30.93 -34.83 4.19
CA LYS A 303 31.24 -34.87 5.63
C LYS A 303 30.12 -35.55 6.42
N GLY A 304 28.87 -35.17 6.15
CA GLY A 304 27.70 -35.80 6.78
C GLY A 304 27.55 -37.28 6.43
N LEU A 305 27.94 -37.70 5.22
CA LEU A 305 28.01 -39.10 4.83
C LEU A 305 28.98 -39.88 5.73
N ILE A 306 30.19 -39.34 5.92
CA ILE A 306 31.25 -39.98 6.70
C ILE A 306 30.86 -40.11 8.18
N GLU A 307 30.24 -39.07 8.74
CA GLU A 307 29.85 -39.05 10.14
C GLU A 307 28.66 -39.97 10.46
N ARG A 308 27.74 -40.19 9.51
CA ARG A 308 26.45 -40.84 9.77
C ARG A 308 26.41 -42.33 9.47
N TYR A 309 27.26 -42.82 8.57
CA TYR A 309 27.18 -44.20 8.09
C TYR A 309 28.44 -44.99 8.46
N GLU A 310 28.24 -46.13 9.13
CA GLU A 310 29.33 -46.97 9.67
C GLU A 310 30.30 -47.45 8.59
N VAL A 311 29.83 -47.63 7.36
CA VAL A 311 30.66 -48.02 6.20
C VAL A 311 31.81 -47.03 5.92
N PHE A 312 31.68 -45.77 6.36
CA PHE A 312 32.71 -44.73 6.25
C PHE A 312 33.47 -44.47 7.56
N SER A 313 33.25 -45.25 8.62
CA SER A 313 33.88 -45.05 9.94
C SER A 313 35.41 -45.01 9.91
N ALA A 314 36.03 -45.73 8.96
CA ALA A 314 37.48 -45.74 8.74
C ALA A 314 38.07 -44.36 8.39
N LEU A 315 37.24 -43.41 7.95
CA LEU A 315 37.65 -42.04 7.64
C LEU A 315 37.72 -41.12 8.87
N ASN A 316 37.22 -41.55 10.05
CA ASN A 316 37.26 -40.82 11.31
C ASN A 316 36.75 -39.36 11.21
N GLY A 317 35.71 -39.11 10.42
CA GLY A 317 35.11 -37.77 10.25
C GLY A 317 35.90 -36.82 9.33
N VAL A 318 36.99 -37.28 8.71
CA VAL A 318 37.77 -36.46 7.77
C VAL A 318 37.35 -36.76 6.33
N LEU A 319 36.99 -35.70 5.60
CA LEU A 319 36.72 -35.83 4.16
C LEU A 319 38.02 -36.09 3.39
N ASP A 320 38.13 -37.29 2.82
CA ASP A 320 39.23 -37.75 1.96
C ASP A 320 38.61 -38.43 0.73
N GLU A 321 38.64 -37.72 -0.41
CA GLU A 321 37.94 -38.13 -1.63
C GLU A 321 38.45 -39.46 -2.19
N GLU A 322 39.75 -39.75 -2.08
CA GLU A 322 40.33 -41.01 -2.57
C GLU A 322 39.79 -42.19 -1.76
N LYS A 323 39.72 -42.04 -0.43
CA LYS A 323 39.18 -43.09 0.45
C LYS A 323 37.67 -43.25 0.30
N VAL A 324 36.93 -42.17 0.12
CA VAL A 324 35.49 -42.22 -0.17
C VAL A 324 35.24 -42.98 -1.49
N ASN A 325 36.02 -42.69 -2.54
CA ASN A 325 35.91 -43.39 -3.83
C ASN A 325 36.30 -44.87 -3.71
N LYS A 326 37.33 -45.20 -2.93
CA LYS A 326 37.69 -46.59 -2.69
C LYS A 326 36.55 -47.37 -2.01
N ILE A 327 35.92 -46.80 -0.98
CA ILE A 327 34.76 -47.41 -0.32
C ILE A 327 33.58 -47.54 -1.29
N ARG A 328 33.36 -46.54 -2.16
CA ARG A 328 32.36 -46.59 -3.23
C ARG A 328 32.59 -47.75 -4.21
N GLU A 329 33.84 -48.09 -4.52
CA GLU A 329 34.16 -49.19 -5.45
C GLU A 329 34.12 -50.58 -4.79
N GLU A 330 34.51 -50.67 -3.52
CA GLU A 330 34.70 -51.94 -2.81
C GLU A 330 33.48 -52.38 -1.97
N ASN A 331 32.52 -51.50 -1.70
CA ASN A 331 31.38 -51.77 -0.83
C ASN A 331 30.04 -51.36 -1.47
N GLU A 332 29.08 -52.28 -1.58
CA GLU A 332 27.77 -52.03 -2.20
C GLU A 332 26.94 -50.97 -1.47
N GLU A 333 26.98 -50.93 -0.14
CA GLU A 333 26.27 -49.92 0.66
C GLU A 333 26.93 -48.55 0.49
N GLY A 334 28.27 -48.49 0.55
CA GLY A 334 29.04 -47.28 0.29
C GLY A 334 28.77 -46.72 -1.12
N LYS A 335 28.69 -47.60 -2.12
CA LYS A 335 28.30 -47.26 -3.48
C LYS A 335 26.92 -46.61 -3.55
N LEU A 336 25.91 -47.31 -3.00
CA LEU A 336 24.53 -46.84 -3.03
C LEU A 336 24.35 -45.50 -2.31
N LEU A 337 25.12 -45.24 -1.25
CA LEU A 337 25.08 -43.98 -0.53
C LEU A 337 25.77 -42.83 -1.29
N CYS A 338 26.92 -43.07 -1.92
CA CYS A 338 27.61 -42.09 -2.75
C CYS A 338 26.82 -41.74 -4.01
N ASP A 339 26.19 -42.73 -4.66
CA ASP A 339 25.41 -42.55 -5.88
C ASP A 339 24.17 -41.65 -5.66
N ARG A 340 23.70 -41.50 -4.41
CA ARG A 340 22.63 -40.53 -4.06
C ARG A 340 23.04 -39.07 -4.25
N PHE A 341 24.33 -38.77 -4.39
CA PHE A 341 24.79 -37.42 -4.72
C PHE A 341 24.87 -37.16 -6.23
N ASP A 342 24.78 -38.21 -7.05
CA ASP A 342 24.89 -38.14 -8.51
C ASP A 342 23.52 -38.11 -9.21
N TYR A 343 22.45 -37.69 -8.51
CA TYR A 343 21.14 -37.48 -9.15
C TYR A 343 21.27 -36.38 -10.22
N SER A 344 21.20 -36.82 -11.47
CA SER A 344 21.14 -36.01 -12.69
C SER A 344 19.70 -35.73 -13.10
#